data_AF-A0A950NRA7-F1
#
_entry.id   AF-A0A950NRA7-F1
#
_cell.length_a   1.000
_cell.length_b   1.000
_cell.length_c   1.000
_cell.angle_alpha   90.00
_cell.angle_beta   90.00
_cell.angle_gamma   90.00
#
_symmetry.space_group_name_H-M   'P 1'
#
loop_
_entity.id
_entity.type
_entity.pdbx_description
1 polymer ?
#
loop_
_entity_poly.entity_id
_entity_poly.type
_entity_poly.pdbx_seq_one_letter_code
_entity_poly.pdbx_strand_id
1 'polypeptide(L)' 'MDSHIGEACGVFGVYAPGQPVANLVYLGLYALQHRGQESAGIAASDGETITVVKDMGLVTQVFD' A
#
# COMPACT_ATOMS: atom_id res chain seq x y z
N MET A 1 13.38 -29.64 -8.35
CA MET A 1 12.46 -28.52 -8.62
C MET A 1 11.91 -28.10 -7.27
N ASP A 2 12.52 -27.10 -6.65
CA ASP A 2 12.01 -26.54 -5.40
C ASP A 2 12.02 -25.03 -5.56
N SER A 3 11.00 -24.52 -6.26
CA SER A 3 10.77 -23.10 -6.37
C SER A 3 10.18 -22.64 -5.05
N HIS A 4 11.04 -22.18 -4.15
CA HIS A 4 10.64 -21.33 -3.04
C HIS A 4 10.01 -20.07 -3.65
N ILE A 5 8.71 -20.12 -3.94
CA ILE A 5 7.92 -18.92 -4.17
C ILE A 5 7.83 -18.27 -2.79
N GLY A 6 8.79 -17.39 -2.49
CA GLY A 6 8.78 -16.63 -1.26
C GLY A 6 7.50 -15.79 -1.19
N GLU A 7 6.87 -15.80 -0.01
CA GLU A 7 6.00 -14.71 0.43
C GLU A 7 6.66 -13.38 0.04
N ALA A 8 5.99 -12.58 -0.78
CA ALA A 8 6.54 -11.35 -1.33
C ALA A 8 5.50 -10.25 -1.25
N CYS A 9 5.76 -9.23 -0.44
CA CYS A 9 4.87 -8.10 -0.24
C CYS A 9 4.58 -7.35 -1.56
N GLY A 10 3.36 -6.83 -1.70
CA GLY A 10 2.99 -5.94 -2.79
C GLY A 10 3.42 -4.48 -2.52
N VAL A 11 3.89 -3.78 -3.56
CA VAL A 11 4.17 -2.34 -3.50
C VAL A 11 3.43 -1.64 -4.65
N PHE A 12 2.83 -0.50 -4.36
CA PHE A 12 2.16 0.35 -5.34
C PHE A 12 2.44 1.82 -5.04
N GLY A 13 2.66 2.64 -6.07
CA GLY A 13 3.01 4.05 -5.91
C GLY A 13 2.42 4.89 -7.04
N VAL A 14 2.03 6.12 -6.70
CA VAL A 14 1.47 7.10 -7.64
C VAL A 14 2.20 8.41 -7.45
N TYR A 15 2.66 9.00 -8.54
CA TYR A 15 3.22 10.34 -8.57
C TYR A 15 2.39 11.22 -9.49
N ALA A 16 1.66 12.16 -8.91
CA ALA A 16 0.81 13.11 -9.62
C ALA A 16 0.81 14.44 -8.85
N PRO A 17 1.75 15.35 -9.15
CA PRO A 17 1.84 16.65 -8.47
C PRO A 17 0.52 17.43 -8.50
N GLY A 18 0.13 17.99 -7.35
CA GLY A 18 -1.10 18.77 -7.21
C GLY A 18 -2.39 17.95 -7.29
N GLN A 19 -2.34 16.62 -7.24
CA GLN A 19 -3.50 15.74 -7.23
C GLN A 19 -3.54 14.86 -5.97
N PRO A 20 -4.72 14.56 -5.41
CA PRO A 20 -4.85 13.63 -4.30
C PRO A 20 -4.57 12.20 -4.78
N VAL A 21 -3.53 11.55 -4.25
CA VAL A 21 -3.09 10.21 -4.70
C VAL A 21 -3.40 9.08 -3.73
N ALA A 22 -3.71 9.38 -2.47
CA ALA A 22 -3.86 8.36 -1.41
C ALA A 22 -4.92 7.29 -1.75
N ASN A 23 -6.07 7.69 -2.30
CA ASN A 23 -7.12 6.75 -2.72
C ASN A 23 -6.68 5.84 -3.88
N LEU A 24 -5.93 6.37 -4.84
CA LEU A 24 -5.39 5.55 -5.93
C LEU A 24 -4.38 4.53 -5.40
N VAL A 25 -3.56 4.93 -4.42
CA VAL A 25 -2.65 4.00 -3.74
C VAL A 25 -3.42 2.93 -2.97
N TYR A 26 -4.47 3.29 -2.24
CA TYR A 26 -5.37 2.34 -1.58
C TYR A 26 -5.94 1.30 -2.55
N LEU A 27 -6.51 1.74 -3.69
CA LEU A 27 -7.07 0.84 -4.69
C LEU A 27 -6.00 -0.08 -5.30
N GLY A 28 -4.80 0.43 -5.55
CA GLY A 28 -3.66 -0.38 -6.02
C GLY A 28 -3.24 -1.44 -5.00
N LEU A 29 -3.12 -1.07 -3.72
CA LEU A 29 -2.83 -2.02 -2.64
C LEU A 29 -3.93 -3.05 -2.46
N TYR A 30 -5.20 -2.64 -2.56
CA TYR A 30 -6.35 -3.55 -2.51
C TYR A 30 -6.27 -4.60 -3.63
N ALA A 31 -5.94 -4.19 -4.86
CA ALA A 31 -5.73 -5.12 -5.97
C ALA A 31 -4.55 -6.09 -5.72
N LEU A 32 -3.55 -5.64 -4.96
CA LEU A 32 -2.37 -6.44 -4.58
C LEU A 32 -2.52 -7.20 -3.25
N GLN A 33 -3.68 -7.17 -2.59
CA GLN A 33 -3.89 -7.80 -1.28
C GLN A 33 -3.49 -9.29 -1.23
N HIS A 34 -3.60 -9.99 -2.35
CA HIS A 34 -3.19 -11.39 -2.48
C HIS A 34 -1.67 -11.63 -2.36
N ARG A 35 -0.85 -10.57 -2.31
CA ARG A 35 0.61 -10.61 -2.13
C ARG A 35 1.04 -10.50 -0.67
N GLY A 36 0.15 -10.14 0.24
CA GLY A 36 0.45 -10.04 1.65
C GLY A 36 -0.79 -9.63 2.44
N GLN A 37 -1.07 -10.33 3.53
CA GLN A 37 -2.30 -10.17 4.32
C GLN A 37 -2.02 -9.80 5.79
N GLU A 38 -0.74 -9.66 6.15
CA GLU A 38 -0.32 -9.44 7.53
C GLU A 38 -0.40 -7.97 7.95
N SER A 39 -0.11 -7.04 7.06
CA SER A 39 -0.12 -5.59 7.32
C SER A 39 -0.29 -4.78 6.03
N ALA A 40 -0.68 -3.52 6.19
CA ALA A 40 -0.72 -2.56 5.09
C ALA A 40 -0.26 -1.17 5.55
N GLY A 41 0.18 -0.34 4.60
CA GLY A 41 0.62 1.02 4.89
C GLY A 41 0.64 1.91 3.66
N ILE A 42 0.32 3.20 3.85
CA ILE A 42 0.40 4.25 2.85
C ILE A 42 1.18 5.42 3.46
N ALA A 43 2.17 5.90 2.71
CA ALA A 43 2.85 7.17 2.95
C ALA A 43 2.53 8.13 1.81
N ALA A 44 2.05 9.33 2.13
CA ALA A 44 1.73 10.37 1.16
C ALA A 44 2.42 11.67 1.54
N SER A 45 2.95 12.39 0.54
CA SER A 45 3.62 13.68 0.74
C SER A 45 2.83 14.82 0.09
N ASP A 46 2.79 15.96 0.77
CA ASP A 46 2.30 17.24 0.23
C ASP A 46 3.42 18.11 -0.35
N GLY A 47 4.66 17.61 -0.37
CA GLY A 47 5.86 18.34 -0.81
C GLY A 47 6.67 18.98 0.32
N GLU A 48 6.11 19.09 1.53
CA GLU A 48 6.81 19.61 2.72
C GLU A 48 6.92 18.53 3.81
N THR A 49 5.86 17.75 3.98
CA THR A 49 5.71 16.71 4.99
C THR A 49 5.33 15.37 4.37
N ILE A 50 5.48 14.30 5.14
CA ILE A 50 5.02 12.96 4.79
C ILE A 50 4.06 12.49 5.89
N THR A 51 2.81 12.25 5.51
CA THR A 51 1.82 11.59 6.36
C THR A 51 1.89 10.09 6.13
N VAL A 52 1.96 9.31 7.21
CA VAL A 52 2.05 7.84 7.16
C VAL A 52 0.93 7.24 8.00
N VAL A 53 0.18 6.32 7.40
CA VAL A 53 -0.78 5.44 8.09
C VAL A 53 -0.40 4.01 7.78
N LYS A 54 -0.22 3.19 8.82
CA LYS A 54 0.10 1.77 8.70
C LYS A 54 -0.41 1.02 9.93
N ASP A 55 -0.86 -0.20 9.71
CA ASP A 55 -1.23 -1.11 10.80
C ASP A 55 -1.17 -2.56 10.32
N MET A 56 -1.34 -3.48 11.27
CA MET A 56 -1.56 -4.90 10.99
C MET A 56 -2.96 -5.13 10.41
N GLY A 57 -3.09 -6.16 9.57
CA GLY A 57 -4.34 -6.56 8.94
C GLY A 57 -4.42 -6.22 7.46
N LEU A 58 -5.61 -6.45 6.91
CA LEU A 58 -5.92 -6.26 5.49
C LEU A 58 -5.96 -4.76 5.15
N VAL A 59 -5.71 -4.41 3.89
CA VAL A 59 -5.80 -3.04 3.36
C VAL A 59 -7.15 -2.40 3.73
N THR A 60 -8.25 -3.13 3.62
CA THR A 60 -9.58 -2.60 3.97
C THR A 60 -9.78 -2.35 5.47
N GLN A 61 -9.01 -3.02 6.33
CA GLN A 61 -9.10 -2.85 7.79
C GLN A 61 -8.22 -1.69 8.26
N VAL A 62 -7.08 -1.48 7.60
CA VAL A 62 -6.15 -0.40 7.95
C VAL A 62 -6.66 0.98 7.54
N PHE A 63 -7.52 1.07 6.52
CA PHE A 63 -7.97 2.34 5.92
C PHE A 63 -9.51 2.53 5.87
N ASP A 64 -10.24 1.98 6.86
CA ASP A 64 -11.71 2.16 7.03
C ASP A 64 -12.08 3.53 7.62
#